data_AF-A0A6P8IWT3-F1
#
_entry.id   AF-A0A6P8IWT3-F1
#
_cell.length_a   1.000
_cell.length_b   1.000
_cell.length_c   1.000
_cell.angle_alpha   90.00
_cell.angle_beta   90.00
_cell.angle_gamma   90.00
#
_symmetry.space_group_name_H-M   'P 1'
#
loop_
_entity.id
_entity.type
_entity.pdbx_description
1 polymer ?
#
loop_
_entity_poly.entity_id
_entity_poly.type
_entity_poly.pdbx_seq_one_letter_code
_entity_poly.pdbx_strand_id
1 'polypeptide(L)'
;MTFFSEAKFRFLPVPEDGRIETDPFLKACTEIVPFFDVLGPTTFAPVKMDINGNIKKLRAIYEKSPQKFRVLQSIVDNEIQAKTTTAKNSGTDALLWLKRAMQFVLAFLKQVLTGEQDLVKCANTAYEKTLKQYHNFIVKGIFSLAVKSVPYRKDFIKLLSRGNADELSLLEEMQNFVDELDSNIHVIQEYYNDNGLDLS
;
A
#
# COMPACT_ATOMS: atom_id res chain seq x y z
N MET A 1 -11.36 -19.07 -6.63
CA MET A 1 -10.45 -17.91 -6.76
C MET A 1 -11.01 -16.78 -5.92
N THR A 2 -10.20 -16.24 -5.03
CA THR A 2 -10.41 -15.02 -4.24
C THR A 2 -9.70 -13.83 -4.89
N PHE A 3 -9.94 -12.64 -4.34
CA PHE A 3 -9.16 -11.43 -4.63
C PHE A 3 -7.64 -11.64 -4.58
N PHE A 4 -7.11 -12.35 -3.58
CA PHE A 4 -5.66 -12.57 -3.42
C PHE A 4 -5.11 -13.64 -4.37
N SER A 5 -5.89 -14.66 -4.69
CA SER A 5 -5.49 -15.70 -5.66
C SER A 5 -5.57 -15.24 -7.12
N GLU A 6 -6.41 -14.23 -7.42
CA GLU A 6 -6.55 -13.64 -8.76
C GLU A 6 -5.39 -12.69 -9.11
N ALA A 7 -4.71 -12.14 -8.10
CA ALA A 7 -3.63 -11.20 -8.29
C ALA A 7 -2.52 -11.82 -9.15
N LYS A 8 -2.24 -11.20 -10.30
CA LYS A 8 -1.23 -11.70 -11.24
C LYS A 8 0.19 -11.49 -10.71
N PHE A 9 0.37 -10.45 -9.90
CA PHE A 9 1.64 -10.07 -9.31
C PHE A 9 1.51 -10.01 -7.79
N ARG A 10 2.52 -10.51 -7.09
CA ARG A 10 2.59 -10.51 -5.63
C ARG A 10 3.85 -9.79 -5.17
N PHE A 11 3.85 -9.37 -3.91
CA PHE A 11 5.06 -8.87 -3.30
C PHE A 11 6.05 -10.02 -3.22
N LEU A 12 7.27 -9.80 -3.70
CA LEU A 12 8.29 -10.85 -3.72
C LEU A 12 8.95 -10.96 -2.34
N PRO A 13 9.49 -12.14 -1.97
CA PRO A 13 10.36 -12.25 -0.82
C PRO A 13 11.50 -11.22 -0.92
N VAL A 14 11.79 -10.57 0.20
CA VAL A 14 12.87 -9.59 0.31
C VAL A 14 14.20 -10.32 0.06
N PRO A 15 15.05 -9.86 -0.88
CA PRO A 15 16.37 -10.44 -1.09
C PRO A 15 17.30 -10.21 0.10
N GLU A 16 18.37 -11.01 0.22
CA GLU A 16 19.33 -10.91 1.33
C GLU A 16 19.99 -9.53 1.45
N ASP A 17 20.14 -8.81 0.35
CA ASP A 17 20.71 -7.45 0.32
C ASP A 17 19.69 -6.34 0.64
N GLY A 18 18.43 -6.71 0.87
CA GLY A 18 17.33 -5.76 1.14
C GLY A 18 16.97 -4.88 -0.06
N ARG A 19 17.44 -5.16 -1.28
CA ARG A 19 17.20 -4.30 -2.45
C ARG A 19 15.91 -4.74 -3.16
N ILE A 20 14.86 -3.92 -3.06
CA ILE A 20 13.54 -4.26 -3.58
C ILE A 20 13.46 -3.91 -5.06
N GLU A 21 13.20 -4.90 -5.93
CA GLU A 21 13.05 -4.65 -7.37
C GLU A 21 11.83 -3.76 -7.67
N THR A 22 12.06 -2.68 -8.43
CA THR A 22 11.07 -1.64 -8.70
C THR A 22 9.87 -2.17 -9.47
N ASP A 23 10.09 -2.89 -10.57
CA ASP A 23 9.00 -3.33 -11.44
C ASP A 23 8.05 -4.33 -10.76
N PRO A 24 8.54 -5.41 -10.11
CA PRO A 24 7.69 -6.33 -9.36
C PRO A 24 6.92 -5.65 -8.23
N PHE A 25 7.57 -4.79 -7.44
CA PHE A 25 6.92 -4.07 -6.34
C PHE A 25 5.78 -3.19 -6.84
N LEU A 26 6.01 -2.38 -7.88
CA LEU A 26 4.98 -1.50 -8.44
C LEU A 26 3.82 -2.28 -9.09
N LYS A 27 4.10 -3.48 -9.64
CA LYS A 27 3.05 -4.36 -10.17
C LYS A 27 2.19 -4.91 -9.03
N ALA A 28 2.79 -5.40 -7.95
CA ALA A 28 2.06 -5.86 -6.76
C ALA A 28 1.22 -4.73 -6.12
N CYS A 29 1.77 -3.50 -6.02
CA CYS A 29 1.00 -2.34 -5.58
C CYS A 29 -0.18 -2.00 -6.50
N THR A 30 -0.11 -2.33 -7.79
CA THR A 30 -1.25 -2.14 -8.71
C THR A 30 -2.37 -3.15 -8.44
N GLU A 31 -2.02 -4.40 -8.14
CA GLU A 31 -2.98 -5.49 -7.90
C GLU A 31 -3.84 -5.23 -6.65
N ILE A 32 -3.35 -4.45 -5.67
CA ILE A 32 -4.12 -4.09 -4.49
C ILE A 32 -5.08 -2.91 -4.72
N VAL A 33 -4.94 -2.11 -5.78
CA VAL A 33 -5.79 -0.92 -6.02
C VAL A 33 -7.30 -1.25 -6.06
N PRO A 34 -7.76 -2.36 -6.67
CA PRO A 34 -9.19 -2.71 -6.67
C PRO A 34 -9.74 -3.08 -5.29
N PHE A 35 -8.89 -3.33 -4.28
CA PHE A 35 -9.31 -3.54 -2.90
C PHE A 35 -10.12 -2.37 -2.34
N PHE A 36 -9.78 -1.14 -2.75
CA PHE A 36 -10.49 0.04 -2.31
C PHE A 36 -11.92 0.13 -2.89
N ASP A 37 -12.20 -0.56 -4.01
CA ASP A 37 -13.57 -0.70 -4.51
C ASP A 37 -14.40 -1.65 -3.63
N VAL A 38 -13.76 -2.62 -2.98
CA VAL A 38 -14.41 -3.49 -1.99
C VAL A 38 -14.79 -2.70 -0.74
N LEU A 39 -13.95 -1.74 -0.33
CA LEU A 39 -14.23 -0.87 0.83
C LEU A 39 -15.26 0.23 0.54
N GLY A 40 -15.33 0.72 -0.69
CA GLY A 40 -16.26 1.77 -1.08
C GLY A 40 -15.79 2.52 -2.34
N PRO A 41 -16.31 2.19 -3.53
CA PRO A 41 -15.72 2.62 -4.80
C PRO A 41 -15.72 4.15 -4.98
N THR A 42 -16.80 4.82 -4.56
CA THR A 42 -16.93 6.28 -4.67
C THR A 42 -16.13 7.00 -3.59
N THR A 43 -16.19 6.51 -2.35
CA THR A 43 -15.63 7.23 -1.20
C THR A 43 -14.14 6.99 -1.02
N PHE A 44 -13.61 5.88 -1.52
CA PHE A 44 -12.16 5.62 -1.59
C PHE A 44 -11.53 6.00 -2.94
N ALA A 45 -12.29 6.59 -3.88
CA ALA A 45 -11.76 7.05 -5.16
C ALA A 45 -10.54 8.02 -5.00
N PRO A 46 -10.53 8.99 -4.06
CA PRO A 46 -9.36 9.82 -3.84
C PRO A 46 -8.11 9.03 -3.42
N VAL A 47 -8.27 8.00 -2.60
CA VAL A 47 -7.18 7.12 -2.15
C VAL A 47 -6.61 6.32 -3.33
N LYS A 48 -7.49 5.76 -4.16
CA LYS A 48 -7.07 5.07 -5.40
C LYS A 48 -6.31 6.01 -6.34
N MET A 49 -6.77 7.25 -6.49
CA MET A 49 -6.12 8.23 -7.36
C MET A 49 -4.71 8.58 -6.86
N ASP A 50 -4.54 8.76 -5.55
CA ASP A 50 -3.23 9.03 -4.93
C ASP A 50 -2.26 7.86 -5.15
N ILE A 51 -2.67 6.64 -4.82
CA ILE A 51 -1.86 5.43 -5.00
C ILE A 51 -1.44 5.26 -6.46
N ASN A 52 -2.39 5.33 -7.40
CA ASN A 52 -2.10 5.22 -8.83
C ASN A 52 -1.19 6.36 -9.33
N GLY A 53 -1.37 7.57 -8.81
CA GLY A 53 -0.51 8.71 -9.12
C GLY A 53 0.93 8.45 -8.71
N ASN A 54 1.15 7.92 -7.52
CA ASN A 54 2.48 7.59 -7.01
C ASN A 54 3.12 6.41 -7.77
N ILE A 55 2.36 5.36 -8.05
CA ILE A 55 2.81 4.26 -8.92
C ILE A 55 3.22 4.78 -10.29
N LYS A 56 2.41 5.65 -10.92
CA LYS A 56 2.69 6.22 -12.24
C LYS A 56 3.96 7.06 -12.24
N LYS A 57 4.18 7.88 -11.21
CA LYS A 57 5.42 8.68 -11.08
C LYS A 57 6.65 7.77 -11.00
N LEU A 58 6.62 6.76 -10.13
CA LEU A 58 7.73 5.81 -9.95
C LEU A 58 7.99 5.01 -11.23
N ARG A 59 6.93 4.55 -11.89
CA ARG A 59 7.00 3.86 -13.19
C ARG A 59 7.68 4.74 -14.25
N ALA A 60 7.27 6.01 -14.35
CA ALA A 60 7.86 6.95 -15.30
C ALA A 60 9.34 7.26 -15.01
N ILE A 61 9.79 7.18 -13.76
CA ILE A 61 11.22 7.28 -13.41
C ILE A 61 11.96 6.00 -13.82
N TYR A 62 11.42 4.84 -13.47
CA TYR A 62 11.96 3.54 -13.83
C TYR A 62 12.18 3.40 -15.34
N GLU A 63 11.17 3.77 -16.15
CA GLU A 63 11.19 3.64 -17.61
C GLU A 63 12.25 4.51 -18.29
N LYS A 64 12.74 5.58 -17.65
CA LYS A 64 13.84 6.39 -18.20
C LYS A 64 15.16 5.62 -18.26
N SER A 65 15.39 4.70 -17.32
CA SER A 65 16.57 3.85 -17.30
C SER A 65 16.34 2.63 -16.39
N PRO A 66 15.71 1.56 -16.91
CA PRO A 66 15.36 0.38 -16.11
C PRO A 66 16.55 -0.29 -15.42
N GLN A 67 17.74 -0.25 -16.05
CA GLN A 67 18.97 -0.78 -15.46
C GLN A 67 19.45 0.07 -14.27
N LYS A 68 19.41 1.40 -14.39
CA LYS A 68 19.80 2.32 -13.31
C LYS A 68 18.83 2.28 -12.15
N PHE A 69 17.53 2.19 -12.45
CA PHE A 69 16.44 2.25 -11.48
C PHE A 69 15.85 0.88 -11.15
N ARG A 70 16.65 -0.18 -11.30
CA ARG A 70 16.21 -1.58 -11.13
C ARG A 70 15.55 -1.82 -9.78
N VAL A 71 16.03 -1.14 -8.73
CA VAL A 71 15.55 -1.30 -7.34
C VAL A 71 15.07 0.03 -6.77
N LEU A 72 14.08 0.02 -5.89
CA LEU A 72 13.45 1.23 -5.36
C LEU A 72 14.45 2.18 -4.72
N GLN A 73 15.39 1.63 -3.96
CA GLN A 73 16.45 2.41 -3.31
C GLN A 73 17.29 3.20 -4.31
N SER A 74 17.56 2.67 -5.51
CA SER A 74 18.35 3.39 -6.52
C SER A 74 17.64 4.64 -7.08
N ILE A 75 16.31 4.68 -7.03
CA ILE A 75 15.55 5.90 -7.35
C ILE A 75 15.81 6.96 -6.28
N VAL A 76 15.72 6.56 -5.01
CA VAL A 76 15.94 7.43 -3.86
C VAL A 76 17.39 7.93 -3.81
N ASP A 77 18.37 7.03 -3.95
CA ASP A 77 19.81 7.35 -3.97
C ASP A 77 20.16 8.41 -4.99
N ASN A 78 19.63 8.24 -6.21
CA ASN A 78 19.85 9.19 -7.29
C ASN A 78 19.30 10.58 -6.94
N GLU A 79 18.14 10.67 -6.29
CA GLU A 79 17.56 11.95 -5.89
C GLU A 79 18.22 12.55 -4.65
N ILE A 80 18.73 11.74 -3.71
CA ILE A 80 19.57 12.21 -2.60
C ILE A 80 20.83 12.86 -3.18
N GLN A 81 21.55 12.17 -4.07
CA GLN A 81 22.78 12.67 -4.68
C GLN A 81 22.54 13.96 -5.46
N ALA A 82 21.42 14.04 -6.18
CA ALA A 82 21.02 15.22 -6.94
C ALA A 82 20.40 16.33 -6.07
N LYS A 83 20.13 16.09 -4.78
CA LYS A 83 19.40 17.00 -3.87
C LYS A 83 18.01 17.38 -4.40
N THR A 84 17.29 16.41 -4.96
CA THR A 84 15.96 16.59 -5.58
C THR A 84 14.87 15.74 -4.92
N THR A 85 15.08 15.25 -3.70
CA THR A 85 14.12 14.39 -2.97
C THR A 85 12.79 15.08 -2.64
N THR A 86 12.74 16.42 -2.69
CA THR A 86 11.52 17.24 -2.50
C THR A 86 11.10 17.97 -3.78
N ALA A 87 11.75 17.68 -4.90
CA ALA A 87 11.43 18.31 -6.17
C ALA A 87 10.03 17.89 -6.67
N LYS A 88 9.43 18.72 -7.51
CA LYS A 88 8.18 18.37 -8.19
C LYS A 88 8.37 17.07 -8.97
N ASN A 89 7.47 16.10 -8.75
CA ASN A 89 7.53 14.75 -9.30
C ASN A 89 8.70 13.88 -8.80
N SER A 90 9.22 14.16 -7.60
CA SER A 90 10.20 13.30 -6.94
C SER A 90 9.69 11.86 -6.79
N GLY A 91 10.55 10.91 -7.15
CA GLY A 91 10.36 9.48 -6.87
C GLY A 91 10.46 9.18 -5.38
N THR A 92 11.32 9.88 -4.66
CA THR A 92 11.45 9.76 -3.20
C THR A 92 10.15 10.13 -2.49
N ASP A 93 9.52 11.25 -2.86
CA ASP A 93 8.22 11.64 -2.31
C ASP A 93 7.10 10.67 -2.76
N ALA A 94 7.09 10.26 -4.04
CA ALA A 94 6.10 9.30 -4.54
C ALA A 94 6.16 7.95 -3.80
N LEU A 95 7.37 7.42 -3.56
CA LEU A 95 7.55 6.17 -2.83
C LEU A 95 7.23 6.32 -1.34
N LEU A 96 7.46 7.48 -0.74
CA LEU A 96 7.07 7.77 0.64
C LEU A 96 5.55 7.63 0.83
N TRP A 97 4.78 8.31 -0.01
CA TRP A 97 3.32 8.27 0.06
C TRP A 97 2.76 6.90 -0.32
N LEU A 98 3.35 6.23 -1.31
CA LEU A 98 2.98 4.85 -1.64
C LEU A 98 3.22 3.89 -0.47
N LYS A 99 4.40 3.95 0.17
CA LYS A 99 4.73 3.17 1.38
C LYS A 99 3.71 3.40 2.48
N ARG A 100 3.36 4.66 2.77
CA ARG A 100 2.37 5.01 3.81
C ARG A 100 0.96 4.49 3.50
N ALA A 101 0.54 4.53 2.24
CA ALA A 101 -0.73 3.94 1.82
C ALA A 101 -0.72 2.41 1.99
N MET A 102 0.39 1.75 1.66
CA MET A 102 0.55 0.31 1.86
C MET A 102 0.60 -0.07 3.35
N GLN A 103 1.22 0.76 4.21
CA GLN A 103 1.18 0.59 5.67
C GLN A 103 -0.25 0.63 6.22
N PHE A 104 -1.10 1.51 5.69
CA PHE A 104 -2.51 1.53 6.05
C PHE A 104 -3.23 0.23 5.66
N VAL A 105 -3.04 -0.25 4.42
CA VAL A 105 -3.63 -1.52 3.96
C VAL A 105 -3.19 -2.68 4.85
N LEU A 106 -1.88 -2.76 5.09
CA LEU A 106 -1.27 -3.76 5.98
C LEU A 106 -1.89 -3.71 7.38
N ALA A 107 -1.95 -2.53 8.00
CA ALA A 107 -2.51 -2.37 9.34
C ALA A 107 -4.01 -2.73 9.37
N PHE A 108 -4.77 -2.36 8.33
CA PHE A 108 -6.18 -2.70 8.22
C PHE A 108 -6.39 -4.21 8.14
N LEU A 109 -5.70 -4.90 7.22
CA LEU A 109 -5.80 -6.34 7.04
C LEU A 109 -5.34 -7.11 8.29
N LYS A 110 -4.27 -6.65 8.96
CA LYS A 110 -3.86 -7.18 10.28
C LYS A 110 -4.97 -7.07 11.32
N GLN A 111 -5.75 -5.98 11.35
CA GLN A 111 -6.93 -5.88 12.23
C GLN A 111 -8.06 -6.85 11.83
N VAL A 112 -8.30 -7.04 10.52
CA VAL A 112 -9.30 -8.00 10.04
C VAL A 112 -8.94 -9.44 10.46
N LEU A 113 -7.66 -9.80 10.38
CA LEU A 113 -7.13 -11.11 10.72
C LEU A 113 -7.21 -11.44 12.22
N THR A 114 -7.39 -10.44 13.10
CA THR A 114 -7.65 -10.72 14.54
C THR A 114 -9.07 -11.25 14.80
N GLY A 115 -9.93 -11.32 13.77
CA GLY A 115 -11.33 -11.70 13.90
C GLY A 115 -12.27 -10.56 14.30
N GLU A 116 -11.79 -9.30 14.28
CA GLU A 116 -12.63 -8.12 14.53
C GLU A 116 -13.78 -8.06 13.52
N GLN A 117 -14.99 -7.82 14.02
CA GLN A 117 -16.23 -7.82 13.25
C GLN A 117 -16.58 -6.43 12.71
N ASP A 118 -16.17 -5.38 13.44
CA ASP A 118 -16.39 -4.00 13.04
C ASP A 118 -15.24 -3.51 12.14
N LEU A 119 -15.46 -3.54 10.83
CA LEU A 119 -14.47 -3.06 9.85
C LEU A 119 -14.26 -1.55 9.89
N VAL A 120 -15.23 -0.76 10.38
CA VAL A 120 -15.05 0.68 10.62
C VAL A 120 -14.02 0.87 11.74
N LYS A 121 -14.11 0.07 12.81
CA LYS A 121 -13.10 0.05 13.87
C LYS A 121 -11.73 -0.40 13.39
N CYS A 122 -11.65 -1.44 12.53
CA CYS A 122 -10.39 -1.85 11.88
C CYS A 122 -9.76 -0.69 11.10
N ALA A 123 -10.55 -0.02 10.25
CA ALA A 123 -10.08 1.08 9.42
C ALA A 123 -9.65 2.30 10.23
N ASN A 124 -10.40 2.68 11.26
CA ASN A 124 -10.01 3.77 12.17
C ASN A 124 -8.70 3.43 12.89
N THR A 125 -8.58 2.22 13.45
CA THR A 125 -7.35 1.79 14.14
C THR A 125 -6.14 1.81 13.21
N ALA A 126 -6.30 1.31 11.98
CA ALA A 126 -5.24 1.34 10.97
C ALA A 126 -4.84 2.77 10.60
N TYR A 127 -5.82 3.65 10.40
CA TYR A 127 -5.60 5.06 10.05
C TYR A 127 -4.85 5.82 11.16
N GLU A 128 -5.25 5.62 12.40
CA GLU A 128 -4.63 6.25 13.56
C GLU A 128 -3.16 5.86 13.72
N LYS A 129 -2.83 4.59 13.48
CA LYS A 129 -1.46 4.07 13.58
C LYS A 129 -0.56 4.44 12.41
N THR A 130 -1.11 4.91 11.29
CA THR A 130 -0.36 5.07 10.03
C THR A 130 -0.49 6.48 9.46
N LEU A 131 -1.57 6.74 8.71
CA LEU A 131 -1.73 7.94 7.88
C LEU A 131 -2.17 9.20 8.64
N LYS A 132 -2.83 9.07 9.81
CA LYS A 132 -3.44 10.21 10.52
C LYS A 132 -2.44 11.31 10.87
N GLN A 133 -1.21 10.95 11.21
CA GLN A 133 -0.16 11.92 11.55
C GLN A 133 0.24 12.79 10.35
N TYR A 134 0.19 12.23 9.13
CA TYR A 134 0.61 12.89 7.89
C TYR A 134 -0.50 13.69 7.19
N HIS A 135 -1.76 13.52 7.60
CA HIS A 135 -2.91 14.14 6.96
C HIS A 135 -3.28 15.47 7.63
N ASN A 136 -3.50 16.51 6.83
CA ASN A 136 -4.11 17.76 7.29
C ASN A 136 -5.60 17.57 7.62
N PHE A 137 -6.25 18.59 8.20
CA PHE A 137 -7.64 18.52 8.65
C PHE A 137 -8.64 18.21 7.51
N ILE A 138 -8.35 18.64 6.28
CA ILE A 138 -9.19 18.39 5.11
C ILE A 138 -9.13 16.89 4.76
N VAL A 139 -7.93 16.33 4.65
CA VAL A 139 -7.76 14.91 4.30
C VAL A 139 -8.28 14.00 5.43
N LYS A 140 -8.11 14.41 6.70
CA LYS A 140 -8.75 13.76 7.85
C LYS A 140 -10.28 13.73 7.75
N GLY A 141 -10.89 14.82 7.27
CA GLY A 141 -12.33 14.89 7.01
C GLY A 141 -12.78 13.95 5.90
N ILE A 142 -12.03 13.88 4.79
CA ILE A 142 -12.30 12.94 3.69
C ILE A 142 -12.27 11.50 4.19
N PHE A 143 -11.24 11.12 4.95
CA PHE A 143 -11.16 9.79 5.55
C PHE A 143 -12.36 9.50 6.47
N SER A 144 -12.74 10.44 7.33
CA SER A 144 -13.88 10.29 8.25
C SER A 144 -15.22 10.10 7.54
N LEU A 145 -15.36 10.60 6.30
CA LEU A 145 -16.52 10.33 5.45
C LEU A 145 -16.39 8.97 4.77
N ALA A 146 -15.20 8.63 4.26
CA ALA A 146 -14.98 7.39 3.53
C ALA A 146 -15.14 6.14 4.41
N VAL A 147 -14.68 6.21 5.66
CA VAL A 147 -14.77 5.07 6.59
C VAL A 147 -16.22 4.66 6.87
N LYS A 148 -17.20 5.57 6.71
CA LYS A 148 -18.62 5.26 6.86
C LYS A 148 -19.19 4.37 5.76
N SER A 149 -18.47 4.23 4.64
CA SER A 149 -18.86 3.35 3.53
C SER A 149 -18.24 1.96 3.61
N VAL A 150 -17.35 1.73 4.58
CA VAL A 150 -16.73 0.41 4.76
C VAL A 150 -17.85 -0.63 5.00
N PRO A 151 -17.86 -1.74 4.26
CA PRO A 151 -18.93 -2.74 4.35
C PRO A 151 -18.92 -3.48 5.69
N TYR A 152 -20.02 -4.18 5.98
CA TYR A 152 -20.01 -5.19 7.05
C TYR A 152 -19.03 -6.31 6.71
N ARG A 153 -18.41 -6.92 7.73
CA ARG A 153 -17.45 -8.02 7.55
C ARG A 153 -17.98 -9.13 6.64
N LYS A 154 -19.23 -9.56 6.82
CA LYS A 154 -19.85 -10.59 5.98
C LYS A 154 -19.82 -10.24 4.48
N ASP A 155 -20.06 -8.97 4.15
CA ASP A 155 -20.14 -8.49 2.77
C ASP A 155 -18.73 -8.30 2.21
N PHE A 156 -17.80 -7.81 3.04
CA PHE A 156 -16.37 -7.75 2.72
C PHE A 156 -15.79 -9.13 2.38
N ILE A 157 -16.02 -10.14 3.25
CA ILE A 157 -15.57 -11.51 3.03
C ILE A 157 -16.19 -12.08 1.75
N LYS A 158 -17.50 -11.89 1.53
CA LYS A 158 -18.19 -12.33 0.31
C LYS A 158 -17.63 -11.69 -0.96
N LEU A 159 -17.31 -10.39 -0.92
CA LEU A 159 -16.73 -9.67 -2.06
C LEU A 159 -15.31 -10.15 -2.38
N LEU A 160 -14.49 -10.41 -1.36
CA LEU A 160 -13.13 -10.92 -1.53
C LEU A 160 -13.09 -12.40 -1.92
N SER A 161 -14.03 -13.22 -1.45
CA SER A 161 -14.14 -14.63 -1.83
C SER A 161 -14.74 -14.84 -3.22
N ARG A 162 -15.16 -13.75 -3.89
CA ARG A 162 -15.94 -13.78 -5.14
C ARG A 162 -17.22 -14.61 -5.04
N GLY A 163 -17.74 -14.78 -3.82
CA GLY A 163 -18.87 -15.66 -3.51
C GLY A 163 -18.60 -17.15 -3.64
N ASN A 164 -17.34 -17.58 -3.87
CA ASN A 164 -17.00 -18.95 -4.26
C ASN A 164 -15.99 -19.65 -3.34
N ALA A 165 -15.19 -18.90 -2.57
CA ALA A 165 -14.23 -19.47 -1.61
C ALA A 165 -14.78 -19.46 -0.18
N ASP A 166 -14.38 -20.45 0.63
CA ASP A 166 -14.65 -20.46 2.06
C ASP A 166 -13.81 -19.39 2.79
N GLU A 167 -14.28 -18.96 3.97
CA GLU A 167 -13.63 -17.89 4.72
C GLU A 167 -12.23 -18.27 5.21
N LEU A 168 -11.97 -19.53 5.55
CA LEU A 168 -10.66 -19.96 6.05
C LEU A 168 -9.59 -19.81 4.98
N SER A 169 -9.84 -20.36 3.77
CA SER A 169 -8.93 -20.21 2.64
C SER A 169 -8.65 -18.75 2.30
N LEU A 170 -9.67 -17.89 2.34
CA LEU A 170 -9.50 -16.45 2.10
C LEU A 170 -8.61 -15.80 3.16
N LEU A 171 -8.79 -16.15 4.45
CA LEU A 171 -8.00 -15.59 5.54
C LEU A 171 -6.54 -16.09 5.49
N GLU A 172 -6.29 -17.34 5.10
CA GLU A 172 -4.94 -17.86 4.86
C GLU A 172 -4.23 -17.10 3.74
N GLU A 173 -4.91 -16.85 2.62
CA GLU A 173 -4.36 -16.07 1.52
C GLU A 173 -4.14 -14.59 1.90
N MET A 174 -5.04 -14.02 2.71
CA MET A 174 -4.88 -12.67 3.26
C MET A 174 -3.66 -12.59 4.19
N GLN A 175 -3.43 -13.61 5.03
CA GLN A 175 -2.28 -13.69 5.91
C GLN A 175 -0.97 -13.73 5.10
N ASN A 176 -0.90 -14.59 4.06
CA ASN A 176 0.25 -14.65 3.17
C ASN A 176 0.55 -13.29 2.52
N PHE A 177 -0.49 -12.62 1.99
CA PHE A 177 -0.34 -11.27 1.43
C PHE A 177 0.18 -10.27 2.47
N VAL A 178 -0.34 -10.33 3.69
CA VAL A 178 0.10 -9.46 4.80
C VAL A 178 1.57 -9.68 5.12
N ASP A 179 2.03 -10.93 5.18
CA ASP A 179 3.43 -11.25 5.53
C ASP A 179 4.42 -10.81 4.42
N GLU A 180 4.05 -11.03 3.15
CA GLU A 180 4.83 -10.57 2.00
C GLU A 180 4.92 -9.03 1.97
N LEU A 181 3.80 -8.35 2.19
CA LEU A 181 3.73 -6.89 2.22
C LEU A 181 4.52 -6.30 3.41
N ASP A 182 4.36 -6.88 4.60
CA ASP A 182 5.02 -6.42 5.83
C ASP A 182 6.54 -6.41 5.65
N SER A 183 7.09 -7.51 5.11
CA SER A 183 8.52 -7.66 4.88
C SER A 183 9.06 -6.59 3.92
N ASN A 184 8.37 -6.34 2.81
CA ASN A 184 8.77 -5.31 1.84
C ASN A 184 8.69 -3.90 2.44
N ILE A 185 7.60 -3.60 3.17
CA ILE A 185 7.37 -2.29 3.77
C ILE A 185 8.35 -2.02 4.89
N HIS A 186 8.74 -3.03 5.67
CA HIS A 186 9.76 -2.91 6.72
C HIS A 186 11.10 -2.45 6.14
N VAL A 187 11.58 -3.09 5.07
CA VAL A 187 12.83 -2.70 4.39
C VAL A 187 12.77 -1.27 3.84
N ILE A 188 11.66 -0.89 3.20
CA ILE A 188 11.50 0.47 2.67
C ILE A 188 11.44 1.48 3.83
N GLN A 189 10.77 1.12 4.94
CA GLN A 189 10.68 1.96 6.12
C GLN A 189 12.05 2.21 6.76
N GLU A 190 12.84 1.16 6.96
CA GLU A 190 14.20 1.27 7.50
C GLU A 190 15.07 2.13 6.58
N TYR A 191 14.98 1.91 5.27
CA TYR A 191 15.71 2.71 4.29
C TYR A 191 15.42 4.22 4.40
N TYR A 192 14.14 4.58 4.57
CA TYR A 192 13.73 5.96 4.74
C TYR A 192 14.18 6.53 6.09
N ASN A 193 14.17 5.73 7.15
CA ASN A 193 14.65 6.15 8.47
C ASN A 193 16.15 6.43 8.46
N ASP A 194 16.94 5.52 7.91
CA ASP A 194 18.41 5.62 7.85
C ASP A 194 18.88 6.84 7.06
N ASN A 195 18.08 7.27 6.07
CA ASN A 195 18.36 8.45 5.25
C ASN A 195 17.65 9.72 5.74
N GLY A 196 16.91 9.68 6.85
CA GLY A 196 16.18 10.84 7.39
C GLY A 196 15.09 11.37 6.46
N LEU A 197 14.49 10.48 5.65
CA LEU A 197 13.49 10.81 4.63
C LEU A 197 12.05 10.57 5.06
N ASP A 198 11.79 9.93 6.21
CA ASP A 198 10.43 9.74 6.73
C ASP A 198 9.93 10.92 7.57
N LEU A 199 10.18 12.13 7.08
CA LEU A 199 9.74 13.36 7.73
C LEU A 199 8.54 13.92 6.96
N SER A 200 7.33 13.83 7.54
CA SER A 200 6.15 14.62 7.15
C SER A 200 5.15 14.68 8.28
#